data_AF-A0A2V6CSP4-F1
#
_entry.id   AF-A0A2V6CSP4-F1
#
_cell.length_a   1.000
_cell.length_b   1.000
_cell.length_c   1.000
_cell.angle_alpha   90.00
_cell.angle_beta   90.00
_cell.angle_gamma   90.00
#
_symmetry.space_group_name_H-M   'P 1'
#
loop_
_entity.id
_entity.type
_entity.pdbx_description
1 polymer ?
#
loop_
_entity_poly.entity_id
_entity_poly.type
_entity_poly.pdbx_seq_one_letter_code
_entity_poly.pdbx_strand_id
1 'polypeptide(L)'
;MIVRLTIFMIALACSSSSLSAQETPSPSPGPVAIPTGITDPAAATRAWLDTIPPDEKARSNAYFEGGYWLILWNFLLTAAIALLLLTTRLSARIRDLAARLTRFRPIQAGIYAIGFALITGILNFPLNFYESFVR
;
A
#
# COMPACT_ATOMS: atom_id res chain seq x y z
N MET A 1 -30.14 5.14 9.62
CA MET A 1 -29.15 4.42 8.80
C MET A 1 -28.01 5.33 8.36
N ILE A 2 -28.32 6.56 7.95
CA ILE A 2 -27.36 7.60 7.52
C ILE A 2 -26.32 7.95 8.59
N VAL A 3 -26.71 8.17 9.85
CA VAL A 3 -25.78 8.55 10.95
C VAL A 3 -24.74 7.46 11.28
N ARG A 4 -25.09 6.17 11.08
CA ARG A 4 -24.16 5.05 11.27
C ARG A 4 -23.18 4.90 10.10
N LEU A 5 -23.59 5.32 8.90
CA LEU A 5 -22.74 5.33 7.71
C LEU A 5 -21.73 6.49 7.77
N THR A 6 -22.14 7.66 8.27
CA THR A 6 -21.24 8.82 8.42
C THR A 6 -20.18 8.61 9.49
N ILE A 7 -20.50 7.99 10.63
CA ILE A 7 -19.48 7.68 11.66
C ILE A 7 -18.46 6.65 11.14
N PHE A 8 -18.90 5.68 10.35
CA PHE A 8 -18.01 4.68 9.73
C PHE A 8 -17.13 5.30 8.62
N MET A 9 -17.67 6.23 7.82
CA MET A 9 -16.91 6.98 6.81
C MET A 9 -15.87 7.93 7.43
N ILE A 10 -16.19 8.57 8.56
CA ILE A 10 -15.25 9.48 9.26
C ILE A 10 -14.11 8.69 9.91
N ALA A 11 -14.37 7.49 10.45
CA ALA A 11 -13.32 6.62 11.00
C ALA A 11 -12.39 6.05 9.92
N LEU A 12 -12.92 5.73 8.73
CA LEU A 12 -12.13 5.20 7.61
C LEU A 12 -11.28 6.30 6.92
N ALA A 13 -11.75 7.55 6.94
CA ALA A 13 -11.02 8.69 6.37
C ALA A 13 -9.78 9.09 7.19
N CYS A 14 -9.74 8.84 8.50
CA CYS A 14 -8.59 9.20 9.35
C CYS A 14 -7.42 8.20 9.30
N SER A 15 -7.62 6.97 8.84
CA SER A 15 -6.57 5.94 8.83
C SER A 15 -5.70 5.95 7.56
N SER A 16 -6.02 6.78 6.57
CA SER A 16 -5.32 6.80 5.28
C SER A 16 -4.29 7.93 5.15
N SER A 17 -4.09 8.72 6.19
CA SER A 17 -3.06 9.76 6.20
C SER A 17 -1.70 9.13 6.49
N SER A 18 -1.07 8.53 5.48
CA SER A 18 0.39 8.48 5.48
C SER A 18 0.86 9.93 5.58
N LEU A 19 1.43 10.31 6.73
CA LEU A 19 2.23 11.53 6.84
C LEU A 19 3.37 11.36 5.84
N SER A 20 3.17 11.83 4.61
CA SER A 20 4.27 11.99 3.69
C SER A 20 5.21 12.96 4.39
N ALA A 21 6.41 12.50 4.74
CA ALA A 21 7.47 13.42 5.08
C ALA A 21 7.56 14.40 3.90
N GLN A 22 7.24 15.66 4.16
CA GLN A 22 7.37 16.70 3.16
C GLN A 22 8.88 16.87 2.97
N GLU A 23 9.44 16.17 1.98
CA GLU A 23 10.74 16.53 1.45
C GLU A 23 10.67 18.03 1.16
N THR A 24 11.53 18.79 1.83
CA THR A 24 11.80 20.17 1.41
C THR A 24 12.00 20.11 -0.10
N PRO A 25 11.25 20.90 -0.89
CA PRO A 25 11.35 20.83 -2.34
C PRO A 25 12.82 21.05 -2.69
N SER A 26 13.49 19.99 -3.18
CA SER A 26 14.69 20.18 -3.97
C SER A 26 14.34 21.23 -5.02
N PRO A 27 15.20 22.23 -5.28
CA PRO A 27 14.90 23.25 -6.27
C PRO A 27 14.47 22.53 -7.53
N SER A 28 13.20 22.74 -7.91
CA SER A 28 12.65 22.15 -9.12
C SER A 28 13.65 22.49 -10.22
N PRO A 29 14.19 21.50 -10.97
CA PRO A 29 14.99 21.82 -12.13
C PRO A 29 14.16 22.81 -12.94
N GLY A 30 14.68 24.02 -13.13
CA GLY A 30 13.99 25.02 -13.94
C GLY A 30 13.61 24.40 -15.28
N PRO A 31 12.59 24.90 -15.99
CA PRO A 31 12.12 24.29 -17.22
C PRO A 31 13.31 23.99 -18.13
N VAL A 32 13.67 22.71 -18.26
CA VAL A 32 14.71 22.29 -19.19
C VAL A 32 14.15 22.66 -20.55
N ALA A 33 14.90 23.49 -21.30
CA ALA A 33 14.48 23.91 -22.63
C ALA A 33 14.11 22.66 -23.44
N ILE A 34 12.86 22.59 -23.92
CA ILE A 34 12.41 21.50 -24.79
C ILE A 34 13.31 21.56 -26.02
N PRO A 35 14.10 20.51 -26.33
CA PRO A 35 15.00 20.56 -27.47
C PRO A 35 14.16 20.73 -28.75
N THR A 36 14.22 21.90 -29.37
CA THR A 36 13.55 22.19 -30.63
C THR A 36 14.42 21.63 -31.75
N GLY A 37 13.95 20.57 -32.43
CA GLY A 37 14.69 19.91 -33.52
C GLY A 37 14.85 18.38 -33.38
N ILE A 38 14.23 17.74 -32.38
CA ILE A 38 14.17 16.28 -32.32
C ILE A 38 13.25 15.77 -33.44
N THR A 39 13.82 15.11 -34.43
CA THR A 39 13.11 14.47 -35.55
C THR A 39 12.68 13.04 -35.24
N ASP A 40 13.43 12.33 -34.38
CA ASP A 40 13.07 11.03 -33.83
C ASP A 40 13.23 11.02 -32.29
N PRO A 41 12.12 11.07 -31.53
CA PRO A 41 12.17 11.09 -30.07
C PRO A 41 12.73 9.78 -29.48
N ALA A 42 12.56 8.63 -30.15
CA ALA A 42 13.06 7.37 -29.65
C ALA A 42 14.59 7.29 -29.78
N ALA A 43 15.16 7.75 -30.90
CA ALA A 43 16.61 7.84 -31.06
C ALA A 43 17.24 8.84 -30.09
N ALA A 44 16.65 10.04 -29.93
CA ALA A 44 17.14 11.03 -28.97
C ALA A 44 17.11 10.51 -27.52
N THR A 45 16.05 9.78 -27.14
CA THR A 45 15.94 9.17 -25.80
C THR A 45 17.00 8.08 -25.60
N ARG A 46 17.26 7.22 -26.61
CA ARG A 46 18.32 6.21 -26.50
C ARG A 46 19.70 6.85 -26.34
N ALA A 47 20.02 7.86 -27.15
CA ALA A 47 21.27 8.60 -27.03
C ALA A 47 21.45 9.25 -25.64
N TRP A 48 20.37 9.77 -25.06
CA TRP A 48 20.39 10.27 -23.69
C TRP A 48 20.57 9.15 -22.66
N LEU A 49 19.83 8.04 -22.78
CA LEU A 49 19.98 6.89 -21.90
C LEU A 49 21.41 6.35 -21.93
N ASP A 50 22.07 6.33 -23.08
CA ASP A 50 23.45 5.87 -23.23
C ASP A 50 24.47 6.73 -22.47
N THR A 51 24.11 7.96 -22.05
CA THR A 51 24.95 8.79 -21.17
C THR A 51 24.96 8.33 -19.71
N ILE A 52 23.96 7.55 -19.28
CA ILE A 52 23.84 7.11 -17.89
C ILE A 52 24.82 5.94 -17.63
N PRO A 53 25.64 5.99 -16.56
CA PRO A 53 26.55 4.92 -16.19
C PRO A 53 25.85 3.55 -16.04
N PRO A 54 26.46 2.45 -16.51
CA PRO A 54 25.82 1.13 -16.49
C PRO A 54 25.56 0.61 -15.07
N ASP A 55 26.39 0.99 -14.09
CA ASP A 55 26.23 0.63 -12.69
C ASP A 55 25.06 1.37 -12.02
N GLU A 56 24.78 2.61 -12.42
CA GLU A 56 23.60 3.35 -11.95
C GLU A 56 22.32 2.79 -12.57
N LYS A 57 22.34 2.45 -13.86
CA LYS A 57 21.23 1.76 -14.53
C LYS A 57 20.91 0.42 -13.84
N ALA A 58 21.93 -0.38 -13.54
CA ALA A 58 21.74 -1.68 -12.90
C ALA A 58 21.13 -1.55 -11.49
N ARG A 59 21.61 -0.57 -10.71
CA ARG A 59 21.05 -0.27 -9.38
C ARG A 59 19.59 0.18 -9.46
N SER A 60 19.28 1.06 -10.41
CA SER A 60 17.91 1.51 -10.68
C SER A 60 16.99 0.34 -11.04
N ASN A 61 17.38 -0.49 -12.02
CA ASN A 61 16.60 -1.64 -12.45
C ASN A 61 16.35 -2.62 -11.29
N ALA A 62 17.37 -2.95 -10.51
CA ALA A 62 17.22 -3.86 -9.36
C ALA A 62 16.20 -3.33 -8.33
N TYR A 63 16.22 -2.01 -8.06
CA TYR A 63 15.26 -1.37 -7.16
C TYR A 63 13.82 -1.44 -7.70
N PHE A 64 13.62 -1.11 -8.99
CA PHE A 64 12.29 -1.12 -9.60
C PHE A 64 11.74 -2.53 -9.80
N GLU A 65 12.57 -3.48 -10.25
CA GLU A 65 12.19 -4.88 -10.41
C GLU A 65 11.75 -5.51 -9.09
N GLY A 66 12.46 -5.23 -8.00
CA GLY A 66 12.04 -5.65 -6.65
C GLY A 66 10.65 -5.12 -6.29
N GLY A 67 10.38 -3.84 -6.61
CA GLY A 67 9.06 -3.23 -6.43
C GLY A 67 7.95 -3.92 -7.22
N TYR A 68 8.20 -4.30 -8.48
CA TYR A 68 7.21 -5.02 -9.29
C TYR A 68 6.88 -6.40 -8.74
N TRP A 69 7.89 -7.13 -8.24
CA TRP A 69 7.67 -8.42 -7.58
C TRP A 69 6.85 -8.29 -6.30
N LEU A 70 7.03 -7.20 -5.55
CA LEU A 70 6.24 -6.94 -4.34
C LEU A 70 4.76 -6.73 -4.60
N ILE A 71 4.37 -6.20 -5.77
CA ILE A 71 2.96 -6.09 -6.15
C ILE A 71 2.32 -7.49 -6.18
N LEU A 72 3.00 -8.46 -6.79
CA LEU A 72 2.52 -9.84 -6.84
C LEU A 72 2.46 -10.45 -5.44
N TRP A 73 3.51 -10.30 -4.64
CA TRP A 73 3.54 -10.87 -3.28
C TRP A 73 2.49 -10.27 -2.35
N ASN A 74 2.23 -8.97 -2.44
CA ASN A 74 1.13 -8.32 -1.72
C ASN A 74 -0.22 -8.91 -2.09
N PHE A 75 -0.46 -9.10 -3.39
CA PHE A 75 -1.69 -9.73 -3.87
C PHE A 75 -1.82 -11.15 -3.34
N LEU A 76 -0.77 -11.97 -3.47
CA LEU A 76 -0.78 -13.37 -3.02
C LEU A 76 -0.99 -13.48 -1.51
N LEU A 77 -0.31 -12.66 -0.71
CA LEU A 77 -0.46 -12.66 0.74
C LEU A 77 -1.88 -12.23 1.13
N THR A 78 -2.39 -11.14 0.55
CA THR A 78 -3.76 -10.66 0.81
C THR A 78 -4.80 -11.71 0.44
N ALA A 79 -4.65 -12.36 -0.72
CA ALA A 79 -5.53 -13.44 -1.15
C ALA A 79 -5.46 -14.66 -0.22
N ALA A 80 -4.25 -15.04 0.20
CA ALA A 80 -4.04 -16.14 1.16
C ALA A 80 -4.69 -15.84 2.52
N ILE A 81 -4.54 -14.60 3.03
CA ILE A 81 -5.21 -14.15 4.26
C ILE A 81 -6.73 -14.22 4.10
N ALA A 82 -7.28 -13.71 3.00
CA ALA A 82 -8.73 -13.77 2.75
C ALA A 82 -9.25 -15.20 2.70
N LEU A 83 -8.55 -16.10 1.99
CA LEU A 83 -8.88 -17.53 1.93
C LEU A 83 -8.77 -18.20 3.30
N LEU A 84 -7.74 -17.86 4.08
CA LEU A 84 -7.57 -18.36 5.45
C LEU A 84 -8.75 -17.94 6.33
N LEU A 85 -9.13 -16.67 6.32
CA LEU A 85 -10.25 -16.16 7.11
C LEU A 85 -11.59 -16.79 6.68
N LEU A 86 -11.76 -17.05 5.38
CA LEU A 86 -12.94 -17.70 4.83
C LEU A 86 -13.03 -19.17 5.23
N THR A 87 -11.96 -19.94 5.02
CA THR A 87 -11.90 -21.38 5.28
C THR A 87 -11.99 -21.71 6.77
N THR A 88 -11.30 -20.95 7.61
CA THR A 88 -11.33 -21.13 9.08
C THR A 88 -12.59 -20.57 9.73
N ARG A 89 -13.40 -19.80 8.98
CA ARG A 89 -14.54 -19.02 9.48
C ARG A 89 -14.18 -18.11 10.65
N LEU A 90 -12.92 -17.66 10.74
CA LEU A 90 -12.43 -16.83 11.83
C LEU A 90 -13.21 -15.53 11.96
N SER A 91 -13.57 -14.90 10.83
CA SER A 91 -14.41 -13.69 10.81
C SER A 91 -15.77 -13.91 11.48
N ALA A 92 -16.41 -15.07 11.25
CA ALA A 92 -17.66 -15.42 11.93
C ALA A 92 -17.45 -15.59 13.44
N ARG A 93 -16.34 -16.21 13.87
CA ARG A 93 -16.01 -16.37 15.30
C ARG A 93 -15.83 -15.03 16.00
N ILE A 94 -15.18 -14.05 15.36
CA ILE A 94 -15.02 -12.70 15.92
C ILE A 94 -16.39 -12.04 16.11
N ARG A 95 -17.26 -12.13 15.11
CA ARG A 95 -18.62 -11.59 15.17
C ARG A 95 -19.44 -12.26 16.29
N ASP A 96 -19.35 -13.59 16.41
CA ASP A 96 -20.09 -14.35 17.41
C ASP A 96 -19.57 -14.03 18.82
N LEU A 97 -18.26 -13.81 18.99
CA LEU A 97 -17.67 -13.34 20.24
C LEU A 97 -18.13 -11.92 20.60
N ALA A 98 -18.17 -11.01 19.63
CA ALA A 98 -18.70 -9.66 19.81
C ALA A 98 -20.17 -9.68 20.25
N ALA A 99 -20.99 -10.56 19.65
CA ALA A 99 -22.39 -10.73 20.02
C ALA A 99 -22.59 -11.31 21.44
N ARG A 100 -21.66 -12.15 21.91
CA ARG A 100 -21.66 -12.69 23.28
C ARG A 100 -21.26 -11.65 24.32
N LEU A 101 -20.35 -10.73 23.98
CA LEU A 101 -19.85 -9.71 24.91
C LEU A 101 -20.87 -8.60 25.18
N THR A 102 -21.67 -8.21 24.17
CA THR A 102 -22.59 -7.08 24.31
C THR A 102 -23.80 -7.22 23.39
N ARG A 103 -24.94 -6.66 23.80
CA ARG A 103 -26.17 -6.56 22.98
C ARG A 103 -26.20 -5.27 22.14
N PHE A 104 -25.32 -4.31 22.43
CA PHE A 104 -25.28 -3.03 21.72
C PHE A 104 -24.58 -3.16 20.37
N ARG A 105 -25.37 -3.10 19.30
CA ARG A 105 -24.91 -3.22 17.89
C ARG A 105 -23.68 -2.37 17.50
N PRO A 106 -23.53 -1.09 17.91
CA PRO A 106 -22.32 -0.33 17.54
C PRO A 106 -21.06 -0.85 18.22
N ILE A 107 -21.15 -1.31 19.47
CA ILE A 107 -20.00 -1.87 20.19
C ILE A 107 -19.60 -3.21 19.57
N GLN A 108 -20.57 -4.03 19.14
CA GLN A 108 -20.28 -5.26 18.39
C GLN A 108 -19.48 -4.99 17.12
N ALA A 109 -19.86 -3.94 16.37
CA ALA A 109 -19.14 -3.54 15.16
C ALA A 109 -17.71 -3.05 15.48
N GLY A 110 -17.52 -2.31 16.57
CA GLY A 110 -16.20 -1.89 17.04
C GLY A 110 -15.30 -3.08 17.41
N ILE A 111 -15.82 -4.03 18.19
CA ILE A 111 -15.09 -5.26 18.55
C ILE A 111 -14.72 -6.06 17.29
N TYR A 112 -15.66 -6.21 16.36
CA TYR A 112 -15.39 -6.87 15.09
C TYR A 112 -14.29 -6.17 14.29
N ALA A 113 -14.39 -4.85 14.14
CA ALA A 113 -13.41 -4.06 13.39
C ALA A 113 -12.01 -4.17 13.99
N ILE A 114 -11.89 -4.05 15.33
CA ILE A 114 -10.60 -4.18 16.04
C ILE A 114 -10.05 -5.60 15.88
N GLY A 115 -10.86 -6.63 16.11
CA GLY A 115 -10.42 -8.02 15.99
C GLY A 115 -9.97 -8.37 14.58
N PHE A 116 -10.73 -7.95 13.58
CA PHE A 116 -10.38 -8.13 12.17
C PHE A 116 -9.07 -7.40 11.84
N ALA A 117 -8.95 -6.12 12.19
CA ALA A 117 -7.78 -5.30 11.92
C ALA A 117 -6.51 -5.85 12.58
N LEU A 118 -6.60 -6.34 13.83
CA LEU A 118 -5.47 -6.97 14.52
C LEU A 118 -5.00 -8.23 13.80
N ILE A 119 -5.93 -9.12 13.44
CA ILE A 119 -5.59 -10.36 12.75
C ILE A 119 -4.95 -10.05 11.40
N THR A 120 -5.60 -9.24 10.56
CA THR A 120 -5.04 -8.91 9.24
C THR A 120 -3.74 -8.12 9.36
N GLY A 121 -3.61 -7.24 10.34
CA GLY A 121 -2.39 -6.47 10.60
C GLY A 121 -1.23 -7.36 10.99
N ILE A 122 -1.42 -8.29 11.92
CA ILE A 122 -0.39 -9.26 12.34
C ILE A 122 0.02 -10.16 11.17
N LEU A 123 -0.93 -10.63 10.36
CA LEU A 123 -0.63 -11.50 9.23
C LEU A 123 0.11 -10.77 8.10
N ASN A 124 -0.18 -9.48 7.87
CA ASN A 124 0.55 -8.66 6.89
C ASN A 124 1.87 -8.09 7.42
N PHE A 125 2.06 -8.04 8.74
CA PHE A 125 3.20 -7.39 9.38
C PHE A 125 4.58 -7.84 8.82
N PRO A 126 4.85 -9.15 8.61
CA PRO A 126 6.16 -9.59 8.13
C PRO A 126 6.52 -9.00 6.76
N LEU A 127 5.56 -8.97 5.84
CA LEU A 127 5.79 -8.42 4.50
C LEU A 127 5.93 -6.90 4.55
N ASN A 128 5.04 -6.21 5.29
CA ASN A 128 5.13 -4.76 5.48
C ASN A 128 6.47 -4.32 6.09
N PHE A 129 7.00 -5.09 7.03
CA PHE A 129 8.30 -4.83 7.64
C PHE A 129 9.44 -4.98 6.63
N TYR A 130 9.46 -6.10 5.88
CA TYR A 130 10.43 -6.31 4.82
C TYR A 130 10.41 -5.16 3.81
N GLU A 131 9.20 -4.75 3.41
CA GLU A 131 8.97 -3.68 2.45
C GLU A 131 9.42 -2.29 2.90
N SER A 132 9.29 -1.99 4.19
CA SER A 132 9.53 -0.64 4.70
C SER A 132 10.96 -0.44 5.19
N PHE A 133 11.65 -1.52 5.59
CA PHE A 133 12.91 -1.41 6.33
C PHE A 133 14.07 -2.24 5.77
N VAL A 134 13.82 -3.28 4.97
CA VAL A 134 14.88 -4.19 4.51
C VAL A 134 15.25 -3.93 3.05
N ARG A 135 14.28 -3.58 2.20
CA ARG A 135 14.48 -3.39 0.76
C ARG A 135 15.04 -2.02 0.40
#